data_AF-A0A836RI44-F1
#
_entry.id   AF-A0A836RI44-F1
#
_cell.length_a   1.000
_cell.length_b   1.000
_cell.length_c   1.000
_cell.angle_alpha   90.00
_cell.angle_beta   90.00
_cell.angle_gamma   90.00
#
_symmetry.space_group_name_H-M   'P 1'
#
loop_
_entity.id
_entity.type
_entity.pdbx_description
1 polymer ?
#
loop_
_entity_poly.entity_id
_entity_poly.type
_entity_poly.pdbx_seq_one_letter_code
_entity_poly.pdbx_strand_id
1 'polypeptide(L)'
;MQPAETECYVALGGNVGPVAKTFQQALELLQGAPEVCVGRSSGLYQTSPVGPRRQKPLGSRGTYLNAVVQLWTTQLPESLLHRLL
;
A
#
# COMPACT_ATOMS: atom_id res chain seq x y z
N MET A 1 11.12 -21.97 15.91
CA MET A 1 11.73 -20.62 15.90
C MET A 1 10.58 -19.63 15.79
N GLN A 2 10.42 -18.70 16.74
CA GLN A 2 9.55 -17.55 16.46
C GLN A 2 10.21 -16.75 15.34
N PRO A 3 9.49 -16.33 14.29
CA PRO A 3 10.08 -15.54 13.22
C PRO A 3 10.65 -14.24 13.82
N ALA A 4 11.92 -13.96 13.51
CA ALA A 4 12.51 -12.67 13.82
C ALA A 4 11.72 -11.57 13.12
N GLU A 5 11.55 -10.45 13.79
CA GLU A 5 10.87 -9.29 13.23
C GLU A 5 11.57 -8.87 11.94
N THR A 6 10.81 -8.86 10.83
CA THR A 6 11.31 -8.56 9.49
C THR A 6 10.83 -7.18 9.06
N GLU A 7 11.75 -6.36 8.59
CA GLU A 7 11.44 -5.09 7.96
C GLU A 7 11.01 -5.30 6.50
N CYS A 8 9.91 -4.68 6.08
CA CYS A 8 9.49 -4.66 4.69
C CYS A 8 8.86 -3.32 4.30
N TYR A 9 8.69 -3.12 2.98
CA TYR A 9 8.14 -1.90 2.40
C TYR A 9 6.99 -2.26 1.47
N VAL A 10 5.81 -1.71 1.73
CA VAL A 10 4.59 -1.97 0.95
C VAL A 10 4.21 -0.71 0.18
N ALA A 11 4.03 -0.86 -1.13
CA ALA A 11 3.53 0.22 -1.98
C ALA A 11 2.00 0.34 -1.85
N LEU A 12 1.52 1.57 -1.72
CA LEU A 12 0.11 1.93 -1.78
C LEU A 12 -0.13 2.66 -3.11
N GLY A 13 -1.18 2.28 -3.84
CA GLY A 13 -1.52 2.87 -5.12
C GLY A 13 -3.02 2.86 -5.39
N GLY A 14 -3.59 3.99 -5.78
CA GLY A 14 -5.01 4.08 -6.11
C GLY A 14 -5.36 5.30 -6.96
N ASN A 15 -6.44 5.21 -7.72
CA ASN A 15 -6.91 6.27 -8.62
C ASN A 15 -8.44 6.43 -8.65
N VAL A 16 -9.17 5.75 -7.76
CA VAL A 16 -10.64 5.79 -7.70
C VAL A 16 -11.08 6.26 -6.33
N GLY A 17 -11.93 7.29 -6.28
CA GLY A 17 -12.51 7.80 -5.04
C GLY A 17 -11.49 8.54 -4.14
N PRO A 18 -11.72 8.60 -2.82
CA PRO A 18 -10.90 9.36 -1.87
C PRO A 18 -9.62 8.60 -1.48
N VAL A 19 -8.69 8.42 -2.42
CA VAL A 19 -7.52 7.52 -2.28
C VAL A 19 -6.68 7.78 -1.03
N ALA A 20 -6.42 9.05 -0.67
CA ALA A 20 -5.66 9.37 0.54
C ALA A 20 -6.36 8.88 1.82
N LYS A 21 -7.69 8.94 1.87
CA LYS A 21 -8.48 8.40 2.98
C LYS A 21 -8.43 6.88 2.99
N THR A 22 -8.50 6.24 1.83
CA THR A 22 -8.32 4.78 1.71
C THR A 22 -6.96 4.33 2.24
N PHE A 23 -5.89 5.07 1.93
CA PHE A 23 -4.56 4.78 2.46
C PHE A 23 -4.53 4.90 3.99
N GLN A 24 -5.08 5.98 4.55
CA GLN A 24 -5.16 6.14 6.00
C GLN A 24 -5.91 4.97 6.68
N GLN A 25 -7.06 4.59 6.13
CA GLN A 25 -7.85 3.46 6.66
C GLN A 25 -7.09 2.13 6.58
N ALA A 26 -6.36 1.88 5.48
CA ALA A 26 -5.53 0.68 5.36
C ALA A 26 -4.43 0.64 6.42
N LEU A 27 -3.79 1.78 6.71
CA LEU A 27 -2.76 1.87 7.76
C LEU A 27 -3.35 1.68 9.17
N GLU A 28 -4.53 2.25 9.44
CA GLU A 28 -5.24 2.04 10.71
C GLU A 28 -5.60 0.55 10.92
N LEU A 29 -6.04 -0.14 9.87
CA LEU A 29 -6.30 -1.59 9.92
C LEU A 29 -5.03 -2.41 10.18
N LEU A 30 -3.90 -2.03 9.56
CA LEU A 30 -2.61 -2.69 9.79
C LEU A 30 -2.08 -2.44 11.20
N GLN A 31 -2.23 -1.23 11.75
CA GLN A 31 -1.84 -0.91 13.12
C GLN A 31 -2.65 -1.69 14.17
N GLY A 32 -3.87 -2.12 13.83
CA GLY A 32 -4.68 -2.97 14.70
C GLY A 32 -4.22 -4.44 14.78
N ALA A 33 -3.28 -4.87 13.95
CA ALA A 33 -2.80 -6.25 13.92
C ALA A 33 -1.55 -6.42 14.82
N PRO A 34 -1.55 -7.34 15.80
CA PRO A 34 -0.42 -7.48 16.73
C PRO A 34 0.87 -7.97 16.06
N GLU A 35 0.78 -8.59 14.88
CA GLU A 35 1.94 -9.10 14.15
C GLU A 35 2.51 -8.07 13.16
N VAL A 36 1.97 -6.85 13.11
CA VAL A 36 2.40 -5.77 12.20
C VAL A 36 2.57 -4.46 12.97
N CYS A 37 3.73 -3.84 12.83
CA CYS A 37 3.98 -2.48 13.29
C CYS A 37 4.18 -1.57 12.08
N VAL A 38 3.35 -0.53 11.98
CA VAL A 38 3.48 0.49 10.93
C VAL A 38 4.55 1.49 11.34
N GLY A 39 5.62 1.57 10.56
CA GLY A 39 6.72 2.50 10.74
C GLY A 39 6.50 3.82 9.98
N ARG A 40 7.52 4.25 9.25
CA ARG A 40 7.49 5.50 8.49
C ARG A 40 6.70 5.35 7.18
N SER A 41 6.11 6.45 6.72
CA SER A 41 5.52 6.56 5.38
C SER A 41 6.29 7.57 4.53
N SER A 42 6.28 7.36 3.22
CA SER A 42 6.72 8.39 2.27
C SER A 42 5.73 9.56 2.22
N GLY A 43 6.08 10.60 1.45
CA GLY A 43 5.10 11.55 0.95
C GLY A 43 4.10 10.89 -0.01
N LEU A 44 3.04 11.63 -0.34
CA LEU A 44 2.07 11.24 -1.37
C LEU A 44 2.53 11.76 -2.74
N TYR A 45 2.54 10.89 -3.74
CA TYR A 45 2.99 11.21 -5.10
C TYR A 45 1.87 11.00 -6.11
N GLN A 46 1.57 12.04 -6.88
CA GLN A 46 0.68 11.91 -8.04
C GLN A 46 1.46 11.49 -9.27
N THR A 47 1.03 10.41 -9.94
CA THR A 47 1.70 9.90 -11.13
C THR A 47 0.72 9.55 -12.24
N SER A 48 1.21 9.60 -13.47
CA SER A 48 0.48 9.09 -14.63
C SER A 48 0.39 7.55 -14.58
N PRO A 49 -0.71 6.95 -15.04
CA PRO A 49 -0.87 5.50 -15.07
C PRO A 49 0.15 4.83 -15.99
N VAL A 50 0.79 3.78 -15.49
CA VAL A 50 1.72 2.92 -16.23
C VAL A 50 0.99 1.67 -16.72
N GLY A 51 1.34 1.14 -17.88
CA GLY A 51 0.76 -0.08 -18.45
C GLY A 51 -0.01 0.12 -19.75
N PRO A 52 -0.46 -0.99 -20.39
CA PRO A 52 -1.02 -0.98 -21.73
C PRO A 52 -2.10 0.08 -21.88
N ARG A 53 -2.00 0.92 -22.92
CA ARG A 53 -2.96 1.99 -23.22
C ARG A 53 -4.34 1.49 -23.64
N ARG A 54 -4.58 0.17 -23.58
CA ARG A 54 -5.82 -0.44 -24.06
C ARG A 54 -6.93 -0.07 -23.08
N GLN A 55 -7.80 0.85 -23.53
CA GLN A 55 -9.24 0.97 -23.26
C GLN A 55 -9.75 2.34 -22.77
N LYS A 56 -8.91 3.35 -22.49
CA LYS A 56 -9.42 4.71 -22.22
C LYS A 56 -8.54 5.82 -22.82
N PRO A 57 -9.12 6.91 -23.35
CA PRO A 57 -8.38 8.12 -23.74
C PRO A 57 -7.49 8.60 -22.59
N LEU A 58 -6.34 9.22 -22.90
CA LEU A 58 -5.34 9.64 -21.89
C LEU A 58 -5.94 10.52 -20.79
N GLY A 59 -6.94 11.35 -21.12
CA GLY A 59 -7.66 12.21 -20.17
C GLY A 59 -8.67 11.48 -19.26
N SER A 60 -8.99 10.21 -19.51
CA SER A 60 -10.01 9.44 -18.77
C SER A 60 -9.43 8.33 -17.89
N ARG A 61 -8.09 8.22 -17.77
CA ARG A 61 -7.43 7.17 -16.98
C ARG A 61 -7.21 7.54 -15.50
N GLY A 62 -7.38 8.83 -15.16
CA GLY A 62 -7.15 9.37 -13.82
C GLY A 62 -5.66 9.33 -13.41
N THR A 63 -5.25 10.30 -12.59
CA THR A 63 -3.93 10.25 -11.93
C THR A 63 -3.97 9.26 -10.78
N TYR A 64 -2.89 8.50 -10.59
CA TYR A 64 -2.72 7.68 -9.40
C TYR A 64 -2.14 8.53 -8.28
N LEU A 65 -2.60 8.29 -7.06
CA LEU A 65 -1.88 8.65 -5.85
C LEU A 65 -1.09 7.42 -5.39
N ASN A 66 0.19 7.61 -5.09
CA ASN A 66 1.08 6.54 -4.64
C ASN A 66 1.81 6.96 -3.35
N ALA A 67 2.11 5.98 -2.52
CA ALA A 67 2.96 6.11 -1.36
C ALA A 67 3.66 4.77 -1.06
N VAL A 68 4.62 4.79 -0.14
CA VAL A 68 5.24 3.59 0.41
C VAL A 68 5.15 3.66 1.93
N VAL A 69 4.89 2.53 2.57
CA VAL A 69 4.92 2.40 4.03
C VAL A 69 5.95 1.35 4.45
N GLN A 70 6.74 1.67 5.47
CA GLN A 70 7.61 0.74 6.17
C GLN A 70 6.77 -0.04 7.17
N LEU A 71 6.90 -1.37 7.17
CA LEU A 71 6.30 -2.25 8.15
C LEU A 71 7.39 -3.09 8.83
N TRP A 72 7.18 -3.37 10.10
CA TRP A 72 7.86 -4.44 10.81
C TRP A 72 6.85 -5.55 11.06
N THR A 73 7.20 -6.81 10.78
CA THR A 73 6.26 -7.91 10.95
C THR A 73 6.95 -9.22 11.32
N THR A 74 6.24 -10.06 12.06
CA THR A 74 6.61 -11.45 12.31
C THR A 74 5.92 -12.42 11.35
N GLN A 75 5.06 -11.93 10.45
CA GLN A 75 4.40 -12.75 9.45
C GLN A 75 5.36 -13.18 8.34
N LEU A 76 5.13 -14.39 7.81
CA LEU A 76 5.77 -14.82 6.57
C LEU A 76 5.24 -13.98 5.39
N PRO A 77 6.01 -13.81 4.30
CA PRO A 77 5.62 -12.99 3.16
C PRO A 77 4.24 -13.35 2.58
N GLU A 78 3.90 -14.63 2.47
CA GLU A 78 2.60 -15.09 1.95
C GLU A 78 1.44 -14.76 2.91
N SER A 79 1.67 -14.85 4.22
CA SER A 79 0.68 -14.47 5.23
C SER A 79 0.44 -12.96 5.22
N LEU A 80 1.51 -12.17 5.07
CA LEU A 80 1.41 -10.72 4.92
C LEU A 80 0.66 -10.37 3.64
N LEU A 81 0.93 -11.05 2.52
CA LEU A 81 0.21 -10.83 1.27
C LEU A 81 -1.29 -11.07 1.44
N HIS A 82 -1.71 -12.17 2.05
CA HIS A 82 -3.14 -12.45 2.30
C HIS A 82 -3.80 -11.39 3.17
N ARG A 83 -3.07 -10.76 4.09
CA ARG A 83 -3.58 -9.66 4.91
C ARG A 83 -3.77 -8.36 4.12
N LEU A 84 -3.02 -8.16 3.03
CA LEU A 84 -3.04 -6.95 2.21
C LEU A 84 -4.09 -6.98 1.08
N LEU A 85 -4.78 -8.11 0.88
CA LEU A 85 -5.80 -8.31 -0.15
C LEU A 85 -7.22 -8.15 0.42
#